data_AF-A0A2B7X162-F1
#
_entry.id   AF-A0A2B7X162-F1
#
_cell.length_a   1.000
_cell.length_b   1.000
_cell.length_c   1.000
_cell.angle_alpha   90.00
_cell.angle_beta   90.00
_cell.angle_gamma   90.00
#
_symmetry.space_group_name_H-M   'P 1'
#
loop_
_entity.id
_entity.type
_entity.pdbx_description
1 polymer ?
#
loop_
_entity_poly.entity_id
_entity_poly.type
_entity_poly.pdbx_seq_one_letter_code
_entity_poly.pdbx_strand_id
1 'polypeptide(L)'
;MELSSEFEATLLDAKQFAAYPHLEALLSMVNEAFDIRHREVFATHDEGRFGSLKELVESLDTVGRCCIITQTQKNQAPRIVAFSILKAYFEHELVARLASLREAAQDISTRNGANGTRTSLTPATLNAKNGDPDIDIRSVSDWELGVVVVRQDPQLSKLGLAVRCAALLEQDLMERLERAEKGDANGAIKPVDQQQPLTFWIKTAAAVNGSYWQRRGHKVHPIAVVEAEPSWWCPELLKNGVAATCTELYILWRTLHLTGALTGRITKPSDTPAEDICNYLPRFQEDALAANRGFVDKVISFVQRKK
;
A
#
# COMPACT_ATOMS: atom_id res chain seq x y z
N MET A 1 9.50 23.05 -1.63
CA MET A 1 10.97 22.86 -1.64
C MET A 1 11.36 22.42 -3.05
N GLU A 2 11.91 23.34 -3.86
CA GLU A 2 12.30 23.06 -5.25
C GLU A 2 13.38 21.98 -5.34
N LEU A 3 13.30 21.13 -6.36
CA LEU A 3 14.36 20.16 -6.63
C LEU A 3 15.57 20.91 -7.15
N SER A 4 16.76 20.44 -6.78
CA SER A 4 17.98 20.74 -7.55
C SER A 4 17.69 20.44 -9.03
N SER A 5 18.23 21.24 -9.93
CA SER A 5 18.01 21.11 -11.38
C SER A 5 18.45 19.76 -11.96
N GLU A 6 19.12 18.93 -11.17
CA GLU A 6 19.49 17.56 -11.50
C GLU A 6 18.34 16.54 -11.40
N PHE A 7 17.21 16.89 -10.78
CA PHE A 7 16.08 15.96 -10.63
C PHE A 7 14.89 16.41 -11.47
N GLU A 8 14.34 15.47 -12.22
CA GLU A 8 13.16 15.67 -13.06
C GLU A 8 12.05 14.73 -12.61
N ALA A 9 10.83 15.26 -12.49
CA ALA A 9 9.67 14.46 -12.13
C ALA A 9 8.74 14.33 -13.35
N THR A 10 8.32 13.10 -13.62
CA THR A 10 7.37 12.78 -14.68
C THR A 10 6.13 12.13 -14.08
N LEU A 11 4.97 12.64 -14.45
CA LEU A 11 3.67 12.05 -14.09
C LEU A 11 3.12 11.30 -15.31
N LEU A 12 2.69 10.06 -15.11
CA LEU A 12 2.18 9.21 -16.18
C LEU A 12 0.81 8.64 -15.80
N ASP A 13 -0.10 8.59 -16.77
CA ASP A 13 -1.32 7.78 -16.69
C ASP A 13 -1.04 6.29 -16.91
N ALA A 14 -2.06 5.44 -16.75
CA ALA A 14 -1.92 3.99 -16.92
C ALA A 14 -1.37 3.57 -18.29
N LYS A 15 -1.79 4.24 -19.38
CA LYS A 15 -1.35 3.93 -20.74
C LYS A 15 0.09 4.36 -20.97
N GLN A 16 0.44 5.56 -20.52
CA GLN A 16 1.79 6.09 -20.57
C GLN A 16 2.76 5.27 -19.71
N PHE A 17 2.31 4.81 -18.54
CA PHE A 17 3.09 3.98 -17.65
C PHE A 17 3.36 2.59 -18.26
N ALA A 18 2.34 1.96 -18.85
CA ALA A 18 2.48 0.70 -19.59
C ALA A 18 3.48 0.80 -20.76
N ALA A 19 3.62 2.00 -21.36
CA ALA A 19 4.55 2.29 -22.45
C ALA A 19 5.91 2.82 -21.98
N TYR A 20 6.18 2.89 -20.66
CA TYR A 20 7.38 3.52 -20.14
C TYR A 20 8.63 2.67 -20.47
N PRO A 21 9.68 3.25 -21.10
CA PRO A 21 10.80 2.49 -21.68
C PRO A 21 11.76 1.86 -20.66
N HIS A 22 11.64 2.21 -19.38
CA HIS A 22 12.54 1.76 -18.31
C HIS A 22 11.80 1.00 -17.21
N LEU A 23 10.71 0.31 -17.56
CA LEU A 23 9.89 -0.47 -16.63
C LEU A 23 10.69 -1.57 -15.91
N GLU A 24 11.63 -2.24 -16.57
CA GLU A 24 12.48 -3.27 -15.96
C GLU A 24 13.37 -2.69 -14.85
N ALA A 25 14.00 -1.54 -15.12
CA ALA A 25 14.84 -0.85 -14.15
C ALA A 25 14.01 -0.35 -12.95
N LEU A 26 12.77 0.07 -13.21
CA LEU A 26 11.83 0.46 -12.17
C LEU A 26 11.40 -0.72 -11.31
N LEU A 27 10.99 -1.84 -11.91
CA LEU A 27 10.61 -3.06 -11.22
C LEU A 27 11.76 -3.57 -10.33
N SER A 28 12.97 -3.58 -10.87
CA SER A 28 14.17 -3.96 -10.12
C SER A 28 14.37 -3.07 -8.89
N MET A 29 14.27 -1.74 -9.05
CA MET A 29 14.39 -0.80 -7.92
C MET A 29 13.30 -1.00 -6.86
N VAL A 30 12.06 -1.22 -7.29
CA VAL A 30 10.92 -1.45 -6.37
C VAL A 30 11.11 -2.75 -5.59
N ASN A 31 11.49 -3.83 -6.26
CA ASN A 31 11.70 -5.13 -5.63
C ASN A 31 12.92 -5.12 -4.70
N GLU A 32 14.04 -4.50 -5.09
CA GLU A 32 15.21 -4.33 -4.23
C GLU A 32 14.86 -3.56 -2.95
N ALA A 33 14.13 -2.45 -3.07
CA ALA A 33 13.71 -1.66 -1.92
C ALA A 33 12.73 -2.42 -1.01
N PHE A 34 11.85 -3.23 -1.58
CA PHE A 34 10.93 -4.08 -0.83
C PHE A 34 11.70 -5.17 -0.09
N ASP A 35 12.57 -5.90 -0.78
CA ASP A 35 13.29 -7.05 -0.26
C ASP A 35 14.20 -6.68 0.92
N ILE A 36 14.97 -5.59 0.81
CA ILE A 36 15.82 -5.13 1.92
C ILE A 36 14.99 -4.86 3.18
N ARG A 37 13.90 -4.09 3.05
CA ARG A 37 13.04 -3.72 4.18
C ARG A 37 12.23 -4.88 4.73
N HIS A 38 11.81 -5.79 3.85
CA HIS A 38 10.99 -6.95 4.22
C HIS A 38 11.84 -8.01 4.90
N ARG A 39 13.06 -8.29 4.41
CA ARG A 39 14.02 -9.18 5.09
C ARG A 39 14.42 -8.65 6.47
N GLU A 40 14.65 -7.34 6.60
CA GLU A 40 14.97 -6.69 7.89
C GLU A 40 13.92 -6.97 8.98
N VAL A 41 12.66 -7.16 8.61
CA VAL A 41 11.54 -7.25 9.56
C VAL A 41 10.91 -8.64 9.65
N PHE A 42 10.83 -9.39 8.55
CA PHE A 42 10.01 -10.60 8.47
C PHE A 42 10.79 -11.89 8.19
N ALA A 43 12.11 -11.82 7.94
CA ALA A 43 12.98 -12.99 7.71
C ALA A 43 12.48 -14.02 6.66
N THR A 44 11.66 -13.58 5.69
CA THR A 44 11.18 -14.41 4.58
C THR A 44 12.15 -14.39 3.39
N HIS A 45 12.14 -15.44 2.56
CA HIS A 45 12.99 -15.57 1.37
C HIS A 45 12.31 -15.07 0.08
N ASP A 46 13.12 -14.40 -0.76
CA ASP A 46 13.15 -14.35 -2.24
C ASP A 46 11.92 -13.98 -3.08
N GLU A 47 10.89 -13.35 -2.52
CA GLU A 47 9.81 -12.76 -3.34
C GLU A 47 9.85 -11.22 -3.29
N GLY A 48 10.13 -10.61 -4.45
CA GLY A 48 9.98 -9.17 -4.64
C GLY A 48 8.52 -8.74 -4.50
N ARG A 49 8.28 -7.43 -4.33
CA ARG A 49 6.91 -6.87 -4.20
C ARG A 49 5.99 -7.28 -5.35
N PHE A 50 6.54 -7.35 -6.56
CA PHE A 50 5.85 -7.73 -7.78
C PHE A 50 6.63 -8.85 -8.47
N GLY A 51 5.94 -9.91 -8.87
CA GLY A 51 6.51 -11.06 -9.59
C GLY A 51 6.71 -10.81 -11.08
N SER A 52 6.09 -9.77 -11.65
CA SER A 52 6.25 -9.44 -13.08
C SER A 52 6.05 -7.95 -13.39
N LEU A 53 6.52 -7.53 -14.57
CA LEU A 53 6.22 -6.20 -15.12
C LEU A 53 4.72 -5.96 -15.26
N LYS A 54 3.99 -7.00 -15.66
CA LYS A 54 2.54 -6.96 -15.83
C LYS A 54 1.87 -6.62 -14.51
N GLU A 55 2.25 -7.28 -13.42
CA GLU A 55 1.69 -7.03 -12.09
C GLU A 55 1.98 -5.59 -11.59
N LEU A 56 3.18 -5.07 -11.86
CA LEU A 56 3.52 -3.67 -11.55
C LEU A 56 2.62 -2.70 -12.33
N VAL A 57 2.45 -2.92 -13.63
CA VAL A 57 1.61 -2.06 -14.49
C VAL A 57 0.13 -2.15 -14.10
N GLU A 58 -0.37 -3.36 -13.84
CA GLU A 58 -1.76 -3.61 -13.40
C GLU A 58 -2.02 -3.09 -11.99
N SER A 59 -0.98 -2.80 -11.19
CA SER A 59 -1.14 -2.15 -9.88
C SER A 59 -1.61 -0.70 -9.97
N LEU A 60 -1.52 -0.08 -11.15
CA LEU A 60 -2.02 1.25 -11.45
C LEU A 60 -3.37 1.14 -12.18
N ASP A 61 -4.43 1.62 -11.55
CA ASP A 61 -5.76 1.61 -12.17
C ASP A 61 -5.93 2.68 -13.27
N THR A 62 -7.07 2.66 -13.95
CA THR A 62 -7.38 3.55 -15.08
C THR A 62 -7.43 5.04 -14.71
N VAL A 63 -7.89 5.37 -13.51
CA VAL A 63 -7.99 6.76 -13.01
C VAL A 63 -6.72 7.19 -12.27
N GLY A 64 -5.82 6.26 -11.98
CA GLY A 64 -4.60 6.47 -11.26
C GLY A 64 -3.52 7.21 -12.04
N ARG A 65 -2.50 7.63 -11.30
CA ARG A 65 -1.28 8.25 -11.83
C ARG A 65 -0.07 7.68 -11.11
N CYS A 66 1.05 7.62 -11.81
CA CYS A 66 2.33 7.35 -11.18
C CYS A 66 3.27 8.54 -11.33
N CYS A 67 4.15 8.71 -10.35
CA CYS A 67 5.21 9.71 -10.34
C CYS A 67 6.53 8.99 -10.38
N ILE A 68 7.37 9.31 -11.37
CA ILE A 68 8.73 8.83 -11.51
C ILE A 68 9.65 10.05 -11.38
N ILE A 69 10.58 10.01 -10.42
CA ILE A 69 11.64 11.02 -10.33
C ILE A 69 12.93 10.40 -10.87
N THR A 70 13.54 11.07 -11.83
CA THR A 70 14.85 10.72 -12.37
C THR A 70 15.91 11.73 -11.93
N GLN A 71 17.15 11.29 -11.86
CA GLN A 71 18.32 12.14 -11.63
C GLN A 71 19.17 12.15 -12.89
N THR A 72 19.49 13.34 -13.40
CA THR A 72 20.42 13.54 -14.51
C THR A 72 21.81 13.06 -14.13
N GLN A 73 22.47 12.35 -15.04
CA GLN A 73 23.83 11.85 -14.84
C GLN A 73 24.74 12.36 -15.94
N LYS A 74 26.00 12.68 -15.61
CA LYS A 74 26.99 13.09 -16.61
C LYS A 74 27.28 11.91 -17.54
N ASN A 75 27.01 12.09 -18.84
CA ASN A 75 27.28 11.12 -19.90
C ASN A 75 26.59 9.75 -19.72
N GLN A 76 25.48 9.70 -18.98
CA GLN A 76 24.70 8.48 -18.74
C GLN A 76 23.21 8.78 -18.87
N ALA A 77 22.40 7.74 -19.11
CA ALA A 77 20.95 7.88 -19.12
C ALA A 77 20.43 8.32 -17.73
N PRO A 78 19.31 9.08 -17.66
CA PRO A 78 18.72 9.48 -16.39
C PRO A 78 18.43 8.27 -15.51
N ARG A 79 18.86 8.33 -14.25
CA ARG A 79 18.66 7.24 -13.29
C ARG A 79 17.35 7.46 -12.54
N ILE A 80 16.48 6.46 -12.51
CA ILE A 80 15.26 6.49 -11.68
C ILE A 80 15.68 6.47 -10.20
N VAL A 81 15.26 7.49 -9.44
CA VAL A 81 15.62 7.67 -8.03
C VAL A 81 14.44 7.60 -7.08
N ALA A 82 13.21 7.86 -7.55
CA ALA A 82 12.01 7.67 -6.75
C ALA A 82 10.80 7.29 -7.62
N PHE A 83 9.85 6.59 -7.01
CA PHE A 83 8.62 6.16 -7.64
C PHE A 83 7.47 6.15 -6.62
N SER A 84 6.27 6.49 -7.09
CA SER A 84 5.03 6.32 -6.33
C SER A 84 3.85 6.19 -7.27
N ILE A 85 2.79 5.54 -6.80
CA ILE A 85 1.49 5.44 -7.47
C ILE A 85 0.43 6.12 -6.60
N LEU A 86 -0.53 6.79 -7.23
CA LEU A 86 -1.80 7.20 -6.64
C LEU A 86 -2.93 6.51 -7.41
N LYS A 87 -3.78 5.78 -6.72
CA LYS A 87 -4.83 4.94 -7.30
C LYS A 87 -6.13 5.04 -6.48
N ALA A 88 -7.27 4.68 -7.03
CA ALA A 88 -8.51 4.57 -6.27
C ALA A 88 -8.37 3.49 -5.18
N TYR A 89 -8.86 3.79 -3.97
CA TYR A 89 -8.84 2.86 -2.85
C TYR A 89 -10.16 2.09 -2.75
N PHE A 90 -10.08 0.76 -2.70
CA PHE A 90 -11.22 -0.11 -2.44
C PHE A 90 -10.90 -1.05 -1.26
N GLU A 91 -11.73 -1.02 -0.22
CA GLU A 91 -11.52 -1.79 1.01
C GLU A 91 -11.48 -3.32 0.76
N HIS A 92 -12.21 -3.81 -0.26
CA HIS A 92 -12.24 -5.23 -0.65
C HIS A 92 -10.92 -5.79 -1.23
N GLU A 93 -9.97 -4.96 -1.67
CA GLU A 93 -8.66 -5.44 -2.14
C GLU A 93 -7.85 -6.16 -1.04
N LEU A 94 -8.12 -5.87 0.24
CA LEU A 94 -7.44 -6.54 1.37
C LEU A 94 -7.73 -8.04 1.42
N VAL A 95 -8.97 -8.44 1.13
CA VAL A 95 -9.39 -9.85 1.17
C VAL A 95 -8.79 -10.62 -0.01
N ALA A 96 -8.82 -10.04 -1.22
CA ALA A 96 -8.24 -10.65 -2.41
C ALA A 96 -6.72 -10.86 -2.28
N ARG A 97 -6.01 -9.88 -1.69
CA ARG A 97 -4.56 -9.95 -1.50
C ARG A 97 -4.13 -10.93 -0.40
N LEU A 98 -4.95 -11.11 0.64
CA LEU A 98 -4.72 -12.14 1.66
C LEU A 98 -4.99 -13.55 1.13
N ALA A 99 -5.98 -13.71 0.24
CA ALA A 99 -6.26 -14.97 -0.44
C ALA A 99 -5.09 -15.40 -1.34
N SER A 100 -4.50 -14.49 -2.12
CA SER A 100 -3.36 -14.80 -3.00
C SER A 100 -2.08 -15.19 -2.25
N LEU A 101 -1.84 -14.63 -1.06
CA LEU A 101 -0.69 -14.99 -0.22
C LEU A 101 -0.76 -16.44 0.30
N ARG A 102 -1.96 -17.02 0.43
CA ARG A 102 -2.15 -18.42 0.84
C ARG A 102 -1.92 -19.40 -0.32
N GLU A 103 -2.32 -19.05 -1.54
CA GLU A 103 -2.03 -19.87 -2.72
C GLU A 103 -0.51 -19.99 -2.93
N ALA A 104 0.23 -18.88 -2.79
CA ALA A 104 1.69 -18.88 -2.83
C ALA A 104 2.32 -19.74 -1.71
N ALA A 105 1.75 -19.71 -0.50
CA ALA A 105 2.22 -20.54 0.61
C ALA A 105 1.87 -22.04 0.47
N GLN A 106 0.82 -22.38 -0.28
CA GLN A 106 0.43 -23.77 -0.55
C GLN A 106 1.29 -24.43 -1.65
N ASP A 107 1.95 -23.64 -2.51
CA ASP A 107 2.79 -24.13 -3.61
C ASP A 107 4.23 -24.51 -3.17
N ILE A 108 4.57 -24.40 -1.88
CA ILE A 108 5.90 -24.75 -1.33
C ILE A 108 6.03 -26.29 -1.09
N SER A 109 5.32 -27.10 -1.87
CA SER A 109 5.43 -28.57 -1.88
C SER A 109 6.02 -29.08 -3.21
N THR A 110 7.30 -28.81 -3.43
CA THR A 110 8.27 -29.53 -4.30
C THR A 110 7.97 -29.70 -5.81
N ARG A 111 8.88 -29.21 -6.67
CA ARG A 111 9.84 -30.05 -7.44
C ARG A 111 10.89 -29.24 -8.20
N ASN A 112 12.11 -29.77 -8.20
CA ASN A 112 13.28 -29.30 -8.96
C ASN A 112 13.01 -29.13 -10.46
N GLY A 113 13.63 -28.08 -11.04
CA GLY A 113 14.36 -28.22 -12.31
C GLY A 113 13.71 -27.62 -13.57
N ALA A 114 14.51 -26.73 -14.20
CA ALA A 114 14.63 -26.46 -15.64
C ALA A 114 13.78 -25.33 -16.27
N ASN A 115 14.56 -24.33 -16.72
CA ASN A 115 14.49 -23.54 -17.95
C ASN A 115 13.31 -22.59 -18.18
N GLY A 116 13.69 -21.30 -18.24
CA GLY A 116 12.81 -20.20 -18.56
C GLY A 116 12.33 -20.19 -20.00
N THR A 117 11.14 -19.62 -20.16
CA THR A 117 10.55 -19.28 -21.45
C THR A 117 10.35 -17.77 -21.47
N ARG A 118 11.27 -17.06 -22.15
CA ARG A 118 11.11 -15.63 -22.48
C ARG A 118 9.89 -15.48 -23.39
N THR A 119 8.81 -14.94 -22.87
CA THR A 119 7.67 -14.48 -23.68
C THR A 119 7.84 -13.00 -23.95
N SER A 120 8.12 -12.63 -25.20
CA SER A 120 8.08 -11.24 -25.64
C SER A 120 6.62 -10.79 -25.71
N LEU A 121 6.24 -9.85 -24.84
CA LEU A 121 4.90 -9.28 -24.83
C LEU A 121 4.88 -8.01 -25.69
N THR A 122 3.92 -7.94 -26.60
CA THR A 122 3.66 -6.76 -27.45
C THR A 122 2.59 -5.88 -26.81
N PRO A 123 2.57 -4.56 -27.09
CA PRO A 123 1.69 -3.59 -26.41
C PRO A 123 0.18 -3.89 -26.51
N ALA A 124 -0.25 -4.67 -27.50
CA ALA A 124 -1.67 -4.92 -27.77
C ALA A 124 -2.36 -5.84 -26.74
N THR A 125 -1.61 -6.62 -25.95
CA THR A 125 -2.19 -7.57 -24.98
C THR A 125 -2.43 -6.99 -23.58
N LEU A 126 -1.96 -5.76 -23.32
CA LEU A 126 -2.01 -5.10 -22.01
C LEU A 126 -3.34 -4.39 -21.70
N ASN A 127 -4.24 -4.25 -22.68
CA ASN A 127 -5.43 -3.40 -22.55
C ASN A 127 -6.70 -4.11 -22.01
N ALA A 128 -6.66 -5.41 -21.68
CA ALA A 128 -7.90 -6.21 -21.56
C ALA A 128 -8.41 -6.48 -20.13
N LYS A 129 -7.79 -5.95 -19.07
CA LYS A 129 -8.19 -6.25 -17.68
C LYS A 129 -8.25 -5.08 -16.70
N ASN A 130 -8.18 -3.84 -17.18
CA ASN A 130 -8.42 -2.68 -16.32
C ASN A 130 -9.87 -2.21 -16.50
N GLY A 131 -10.51 -1.84 -15.39
CA GLY A 131 -11.94 -1.57 -15.29
C GLY A 131 -12.49 -0.55 -16.30
N ASP A 132 -13.82 -0.47 -16.34
CA ASP A 132 -14.63 0.34 -17.25
C ASP A 132 -13.97 1.70 -17.57
N PRO A 133 -13.68 2.03 -18.85
CA PRO A 133 -13.12 3.33 -19.24
C PRO A 133 -13.98 4.54 -18.83
N ASP A 134 -15.18 4.32 -18.31
CA ASP A 134 -16.16 5.32 -17.89
C ASP A 134 -16.17 5.67 -16.38
N ILE A 135 -15.16 5.24 -15.58
CA ILE A 135 -15.09 5.68 -14.17
C ILE A 135 -14.86 7.20 -14.13
N ASP A 136 -15.88 7.94 -13.68
CA ASP A 136 -15.78 9.36 -13.41
C ASP A 136 -14.87 9.58 -12.19
N ILE A 137 -13.76 10.29 -12.38
CA ILE A 137 -12.81 10.60 -11.31
C ILE A 137 -13.49 11.30 -10.11
N ARG A 138 -14.59 12.03 -10.34
CA ARG A 138 -15.37 12.71 -9.30
C ARG A 138 -16.21 11.77 -8.44
N SER A 139 -16.39 10.51 -8.86
CA SER A 139 -17.06 9.51 -8.03
C SER A 139 -16.12 8.83 -7.03
N VAL A 140 -14.82 9.16 -7.05
CA VAL A 140 -13.80 8.54 -6.19
C VAL A 140 -13.48 9.46 -5.02
N SER A 141 -13.98 9.10 -3.83
CA SER A 141 -13.69 9.79 -2.57
C SER A 141 -12.38 9.34 -1.91
N ASP A 142 -11.96 8.10 -2.15
CA ASP A 142 -10.86 7.46 -1.45
C ASP A 142 -9.72 7.11 -2.41
N TRP A 143 -8.53 7.60 -2.09
CA TRP A 143 -7.33 7.47 -2.91
C TRP A 143 -6.21 6.82 -2.10
N GLU A 144 -5.49 5.86 -2.67
CA GLU A 144 -4.35 5.20 -2.06
C GLU A 144 -3.04 5.68 -2.68
N LEU A 145 -2.14 6.19 -1.84
CA LEU A 145 -0.74 6.39 -2.18
C LEU A 145 0.01 5.04 -2.03
N GLY A 146 0.21 4.37 -3.16
CA GLY A 146 0.83 3.06 -3.26
C GLY A 146 2.29 3.12 -3.73
N VAL A 147 3.04 2.05 -3.43
CA VAL A 147 4.39 1.78 -3.98
C VAL A 147 5.37 2.96 -3.82
N VAL A 148 5.39 3.59 -2.64
CA VAL A 148 6.30 4.70 -2.39
C VAL A 148 7.72 4.17 -2.18
N VAL A 149 8.59 4.44 -3.14
CA VAL A 149 9.97 3.95 -3.16
C VAL A 149 10.93 5.09 -3.47
N VAL A 150 12.04 5.14 -2.72
CA VAL A 150 13.22 5.94 -3.05
C VAL A 150 14.39 4.97 -3.14
N ARG A 151 15.19 5.11 -4.19
CA ARG A 151 16.37 4.27 -4.39
C ARG A 151 17.28 4.34 -3.18
N GLN A 152 17.84 3.19 -2.79
CA GLN A 152 18.80 3.13 -1.70
C GLN A 152 20.13 3.73 -2.12
N ASP A 153 20.31 5.00 -1.77
CA ASP A 153 21.54 5.74 -2.01
C ASP A 153 21.69 6.78 -0.89
N PRO A 154 22.78 6.74 -0.09
CA PRO A 154 23.00 7.71 0.97
C PRO A 154 22.94 9.16 0.51
N GLN A 155 23.27 9.45 -0.75
CA GLN A 155 23.22 10.80 -1.31
C GLN A 155 21.79 11.31 -1.51
N LEU A 156 20.83 10.41 -1.67
CA LEU A 156 19.39 10.73 -1.80
C LEU A 156 18.71 10.89 -0.43
N SER A 157 19.42 10.56 0.65
CA SER A 157 18.90 10.64 2.00
C SER A 157 18.52 12.08 2.37
N LYS A 158 17.38 12.24 3.04
CA LYS A 158 16.85 13.53 3.52
C LYS A 158 16.46 14.53 2.42
N LEU A 159 16.55 14.18 1.14
CA LEU A 159 16.08 15.05 0.04
C LEU A 159 14.55 15.15 -0.07
N GLY A 160 13.81 14.31 0.65
CA GLY A 160 12.34 14.37 0.69
C GLY A 160 11.64 13.83 -0.57
N LEU A 161 12.33 13.03 -1.39
CA LEU A 161 11.81 12.53 -2.67
C LEU A 161 10.46 11.79 -2.57
N ALA A 162 10.27 10.95 -1.55
CA ALA A 162 8.99 10.25 -1.35
C ALA A 162 7.81 11.20 -1.10
N VAL A 163 7.99 12.18 -0.21
CA VAL A 163 6.96 13.19 0.09
C VAL A 163 6.71 14.09 -1.11
N ARG A 164 7.74 14.33 -1.93
CA ARG A 164 7.58 15.06 -3.18
C ARG A 164 6.76 14.28 -4.22
N CYS A 165 6.96 12.97 -4.36
CA CYS A 165 6.10 12.16 -5.21
C CYS A 165 4.64 12.26 -4.76
N ALA A 166 4.39 12.17 -3.45
CA ALA A 166 3.05 12.32 -2.89
C ALA A 166 2.44 13.70 -3.24
N ALA A 167 3.18 14.78 -3.01
CA ALA A 167 2.71 16.14 -3.32
C ALA A 167 2.43 16.37 -4.81
N LEU A 168 3.27 15.84 -5.71
CA LEU A 168 3.04 15.96 -7.16
C LEU A 168 1.79 15.18 -7.60
N LEU A 169 1.57 14.00 -7.03
CA LEU A 169 0.38 13.18 -7.32
C LEU A 169 -0.89 13.82 -6.76
N GLU A 170 -0.84 14.39 -5.56
CA GLU A 170 -1.95 15.13 -4.96
C GLU A 170 -2.30 16.36 -5.82
N GLN A 171 -1.29 17.15 -6.22
CA GLN A 171 -1.50 18.31 -7.06
C GLN A 171 -2.13 17.93 -8.41
N ASP A 172 -1.63 16.89 -9.09
CA ASP A 172 -2.21 16.44 -10.35
C ASP A 172 -3.66 15.95 -10.18
N LEU A 173 -3.96 15.24 -9.08
CA LEU A 173 -5.34 14.84 -8.78
C LEU A 173 -6.25 16.06 -8.63
N MET A 174 -5.84 17.05 -7.85
CA MET A 174 -6.63 18.27 -7.67
C MET A 174 -6.85 19.01 -9.00
N GLU A 175 -5.80 19.17 -9.81
CA GLU A 175 -5.92 19.80 -11.14
C GLU A 175 -6.83 19.02 -12.09
N ARG A 176 -6.83 17.67 -12.01
CA ARG A 176 -7.71 16.81 -12.80
C ARG A 176 -9.16 16.91 -12.35
N LEU A 177 -9.41 16.99 -11.04
CA LEU A 177 -10.74 17.20 -10.49
C LEU A 177 -11.29 18.55 -10.91
N GLU A 178 -10.52 19.64 -10.76
CA GLU A 178 -10.93 20.97 -11.20
C GLU A 178 -11.23 21.02 -12.71
N ARG A 179 -10.43 20.34 -13.53
CA ARG A 179 -10.70 20.23 -14.97
C ARG A 179 -11.99 19.47 -15.26
N ALA A 180 -12.27 18.39 -14.54
CA ALA A 180 -13.50 17.63 -14.68
C ALA A 180 -14.72 18.46 -14.26
N GLU A 181 -14.62 19.25 -13.19
CA GLU A 181 -15.67 20.18 -12.77
C GLU A 181 -15.96 21.26 -13.82
N LYS A 182 -14.91 21.91 -14.36
CA LYS A 182 -15.05 22.94 -15.39
C LYS A 182 -15.65 22.38 -16.69
N GLY A 183 -15.48 21.08 -16.96
CA GLY A 183 -16.03 20.39 -18.11
C GLY A 183 -17.51 19.99 -17.97
N ASP A 184 -18.08 20.06 -16.76
CA ASP A 184 -19.49 19.70 -16.50
C ASP A 184 -20.42 20.88 -16.80
N ALA A 185 -20.76 21.03 -18.08
CA ALA A 185 -21.64 22.10 -18.56
C ALA A 185 -23.08 22.04 -17.99
N ASN A 186 -23.48 20.91 -17.38
CA ASN A 186 -24.86 20.66 -16.96
C ASN A 186 -25.08 20.75 -15.45
N GLY A 187 -24.02 20.92 -14.64
CA GLY A 187 -24.12 21.01 -13.18
C GLY A 187 -24.76 19.75 -12.56
N ALA A 188 -24.63 18.60 -13.22
CA ALA A 188 -25.31 17.36 -12.82
C ALA A 188 -24.70 16.75 -11.54
N ILE A 189 -23.48 17.14 -11.18
CA ILE A 189 -22.72 16.60 -10.06
C ILE A 189 -22.31 17.74 -9.12
N LYS A 190 -22.42 17.49 -7.81
CA LYS A 190 -22.06 18.46 -6.78
C LYS A 190 -20.59 18.89 -6.90
N PRO A 191 -20.28 20.18 -6.76
CA PRO A 191 -18.90 20.65 -6.71
C PRO A 191 -18.13 20.02 -5.54
N VAL A 192 -16.82 19.85 -5.69
CA VAL A 192 -15.90 19.17 -4.75
C VAL A 192 -16.00 19.75 -3.33
N ASP A 193 -16.32 21.03 -3.20
CA ASP A 193 -16.56 21.73 -1.92
C ASP A 193 -17.85 21.30 -1.20
N GLN A 194 -18.78 20.66 -1.92
CA GLN A 194 -20.05 20.11 -1.42
C GLN A 194 -20.08 18.58 -1.41
N GLN A 195 -18.99 17.92 -1.79
CA GLN A 195 -18.79 16.48 -1.71
C GLN A 195 -18.15 16.08 -0.37
N GLN A 196 -18.17 14.77 -0.07
CA GLN A 196 -17.42 14.24 1.07
C GLN A 196 -15.93 14.59 0.92
N PRO A 197 -15.20 14.86 2.02
CA PRO A 197 -13.78 15.15 1.95
C PRO A 197 -13.03 14.00 1.27
N LEU A 198 -12.13 14.33 0.35
CA LEU A 198 -11.23 13.35 -0.26
C LEU A 198 -10.32 12.75 0.81
N THR A 199 -10.24 11.43 0.84
CA THR A 199 -9.41 10.70 1.80
C THR A 199 -8.20 10.12 1.08
N PHE A 200 -7.00 10.48 1.57
CA PHE A 200 -5.73 9.96 1.07
C PHE A 200 -5.17 8.92 2.04
N TRP A 201 -5.24 7.66 1.63
CA TRP A 201 -4.75 6.49 2.35
C TRP A 201 -3.27 6.25 2.06
N ILE A 202 -2.47 6.10 3.12
CA ILE A 202 -1.07 5.68 3.02
C ILE A 202 -0.92 4.36 3.76
N LYS A 203 -0.76 3.25 3.01
CA LYS A 203 -0.48 1.94 3.59
C LYS A 203 1.01 1.78 3.85
N THR A 204 1.38 1.62 5.12
CA THR A 204 2.77 1.49 5.55
C THR A 204 2.91 0.34 6.55
N ALA A 205 4.02 -0.41 6.46
CA ALA A 205 4.39 -1.31 7.54
C ALA A 205 4.95 -0.46 8.68
N ALA A 206 4.21 -0.38 9.80
CA ALA A 206 4.57 0.45 10.94
C ALA A 206 6.03 0.28 11.39
N ALA A 207 6.52 -0.97 11.41
CA ALA A 207 7.89 -1.32 11.79
C ALA A 207 8.97 -0.81 10.82
N VAL A 208 8.62 -0.58 9.56
CA VAL A 208 9.56 -0.20 8.48
C VAL A 208 9.60 1.31 8.27
N ASN A 209 8.43 1.92 8.11
CA ASN A 209 8.32 3.29 7.62
C ASN A 209 7.21 4.12 8.29
N GLY A 210 6.59 3.61 9.37
CA GLY A 210 5.55 4.35 10.11
C GLY A 210 6.04 5.69 10.67
N SER A 211 7.22 5.70 11.31
CA SER A 211 7.80 6.92 11.89
C SER A 211 8.17 7.97 10.84
N TYR A 212 8.56 7.55 9.63
CA TYR A 212 8.86 8.45 8.52
C TYR A 212 7.61 9.23 8.11
N TRP A 213 6.51 8.53 7.86
CA TRP A 213 5.25 9.16 7.44
C TRP A 213 4.68 10.03 8.55
N GLN A 214 4.67 9.53 9.79
CA GLN A 214 4.16 10.30 10.91
C GLN A 214 4.95 11.59 11.16
N ARG A 215 6.27 11.65 10.91
CA ARG A 215 7.05 12.86 11.20
C ARG A 215 7.35 13.73 9.98
N ARG A 216 7.89 13.14 8.91
CA ARG A 216 8.24 13.89 7.69
C ARG A 216 7.06 14.02 6.75
N GLY A 217 6.30 12.93 6.58
CA GLY A 217 5.06 12.96 5.80
C GLY A 217 4.09 13.99 6.37
N HIS A 218 3.80 13.91 7.68
CA HIS A 218 2.88 14.80 8.38
C HIS A 218 3.23 16.29 8.28
N LYS A 219 4.51 16.65 8.12
CA LYS A 219 4.92 18.05 7.92
C LYS A 219 4.49 18.64 6.58
N VAL A 220 4.24 17.78 5.59
CA VAL A 220 3.85 18.20 4.23
C VAL A 220 2.38 17.85 3.96
N HIS A 221 1.96 16.66 4.39
CA HIS A 221 0.59 16.17 4.30
C HIS A 221 0.11 15.84 5.73
N PRO A 222 -0.55 16.77 6.44
CA PRO A 222 -1.02 16.53 7.79
C PRO A 222 -1.87 15.26 7.88
N ILE A 223 -1.30 14.24 8.51
CA ILE A 223 -1.98 12.96 8.72
C ILE A 223 -3.01 13.16 9.83
N ALA A 224 -4.29 13.03 9.49
CA ALA A 224 -5.40 13.16 10.43
C ALA A 224 -5.59 11.90 11.30
N VAL A 225 -5.45 10.72 10.68
CA VAL A 225 -5.72 9.43 11.32
C VAL A 225 -4.64 8.42 10.94
N VAL A 226 -4.16 7.65 11.92
CA VAL A 226 -3.42 6.40 11.71
C VAL A 226 -4.32 5.25 12.06
N GLU A 227 -4.49 4.33 11.12
CA GLU A 227 -5.19 3.07 11.34
C GLU A 227 -4.18 1.95 11.63
N ALA A 228 -4.30 1.35 12.81
CA ALA A 228 -3.44 0.25 13.23
C ALA A 228 -4.24 -0.72 14.11
N GLU A 229 -3.85 -1.99 14.17
CA GLU A 229 -4.48 -2.99 15.05
C GLU A 229 -3.81 -2.96 16.44
N PRO A 230 -4.37 -2.28 17.47
CA PRO A 230 -4.06 -2.65 18.83
C PRO A 230 -4.76 -3.95 19.16
N SER A 231 -3.99 -4.98 19.42
CA SER A 231 -4.52 -6.14 20.11
C SER A 231 -3.53 -6.59 21.16
N TRP A 232 -4.00 -7.36 22.13
CA TRP A 232 -3.10 -8.03 23.07
C TRP A 232 -2.16 -9.02 22.37
N TRP A 233 -2.47 -9.37 21.12
CA TRP A 233 -1.69 -10.28 20.30
C TRP A 233 -0.71 -9.52 19.41
N CYS A 234 -0.87 -8.20 19.28
CA CYS A 234 0.01 -7.28 18.57
C CYS A 234 0.37 -6.03 19.42
N PRO A 235 1.04 -6.20 20.58
CA PRO A 235 1.40 -5.08 21.44
C PRO A 235 2.53 -4.20 20.88
N GLU A 236 3.14 -4.59 19.75
CA GLU A 236 4.29 -3.93 19.13
C GLU A 236 4.01 -2.47 18.85
N LEU A 237 2.76 -2.10 18.55
CA LEU A 237 2.36 -0.72 18.32
C LEU A 237 2.65 0.22 19.51
N LEU A 238 2.59 -0.32 20.74
CA LEU A 238 2.91 0.43 21.96
C LEU A 238 4.43 0.60 22.15
N LYS A 239 5.25 -0.18 21.45
CA LYS A 239 6.71 -0.25 21.64
C LYS A 239 7.50 0.28 20.45
N ASN A 240 6.93 0.24 19.25
CA ASN A 240 7.60 0.61 17.99
C ASN A 240 7.61 2.14 17.72
N GLY A 241 7.13 2.94 18.66
CA GLY A 241 7.13 4.40 18.58
C GLY A 241 5.97 5.01 17.78
N VAL A 242 5.09 4.20 17.17
CA VAL A 242 3.91 4.70 16.44
C VAL A 242 2.94 5.39 17.40
N ALA A 243 2.53 4.73 18.49
CA ALA A 243 1.59 5.30 19.45
C ALA A 243 2.13 6.61 20.09
N ALA A 244 3.43 6.61 20.42
CA ALA A 244 4.11 7.78 20.97
C ALA A 244 4.11 8.96 19.97
N THR A 245 4.41 8.68 18.69
CA THR A 245 4.44 9.73 17.65
C THR A 245 3.05 10.26 17.33
N CYS A 246 2.01 9.41 17.31
CA CYS A 246 0.63 9.88 17.11
C CYS A 246 0.19 10.79 18.25
N THR A 247 0.56 10.46 19.49
CA THR A 247 0.29 11.31 20.67
C THR A 247 1.03 12.65 20.58
N GLU A 248 2.32 12.64 20.22
CA GLU A 248 3.14 13.84 20.07
C GLU A 248 2.61 14.80 19.00
N LEU A 249 2.09 14.27 17.90
CA LEU A 249 1.66 15.03 16.74
C LEU A 249 0.14 15.23 16.67
N TYR A 250 -0.59 14.87 17.72
CA TYR A 250 -2.07 14.95 17.78
C TYR A 250 -2.77 14.23 16.62
N ILE A 251 -2.20 13.11 16.16
CA ILE A 251 -2.79 12.26 15.12
C ILE A 251 -3.78 11.31 15.79
N LEU A 252 -5.01 11.27 15.28
CA LEU A 252 -6.04 10.36 15.80
C LEU A 252 -5.66 8.91 15.49
N TRP A 253 -6.03 8.00 16.40
CA TRP A 253 -5.83 6.58 16.19
C TRP A 253 -7.18 5.88 15.98
N ARG A 254 -7.26 5.11 14.90
CA ARG A 254 -8.36 4.18 14.61
C ARG A 254 -7.87 2.73 14.70
N THR A 255 -8.67 1.87 15.31
CA THR A 255 -8.36 0.44 15.41
C THR A 255 -8.80 -0.31 14.15
N LEU A 256 -7.86 -0.99 13.50
CA LEU A 256 -8.19 -1.92 12.40
C LEU A 256 -8.74 -3.23 13.00
N HIS A 257 -9.92 -3.63 12.54
CA HIS A 257 -10.55 -4.96 12.67
C HIS A 257 -10.16 -5.83 13.89
N LEU A 258 -10.97 -5.78 14.95
CA LEU A 258 -10.95 -6.80 16.00
C LEU A 258 -11.83 -7.98 15.58
N THR A 259 -11.21 -9.02 15.05
CA THR A 259 -11.85 -10.22 14.47
C THR A 259 -12.45 -11.19 15.51
N GLY A 260 -12.91 -10.68 16.65
CA GLY A 260 -13.70 -11.46 17.61
C GLY A 260 -12.94 -12.55 18.40
N ALA A 261 -11.64 -12.75 18.20
CA ALA A 261 -10.86 -13.80 18.87
C ALA A 261 -10.94 -13.76 20.41
N LEU A 262 -11.00 -12.56 21.00
CA LEU A 262 -11.09 -12.37 22.45
C LEU A 262 -12.50 -12.63 23.03
N THR A 263 -13.50 -12.90 22.20
CA THR A 263 -14.86 -13.20 22.67
C THR A 263 -15.00 -14.61 23.26
N GLY A 264 -14.04 -15.50 22.99
CA GLY A 264 -14.10 -16.91 23.38
C GLY A 264 -15.04 -17.77 22.54
N ARG A 265 -15.74 -17.18 21.55
CA ARG A 265 -16.65 -17.87 20.64
C ARG A 265 -15.95 -18.62 19.52
N ILE A 266 -14.78 -18.13 19.10
CA ILE A 266 -13.96 -18.77 18.08
C ILE A 266 -12.94 -19.65 18.79
N THR A 267 -13.15 -20.96 18.72
CA THR A 267 -12.37 -21.99 19.40
C THR A 267 -11.63 -22.90 18.44
N LYS A 268 -12.15 -23.01 17.21
CA LYS A 268 -11.57 -23.74 16.08
C LYS A 268 -11.84 -23.00 14.78
N PRO A 269 -11.07 -23.23 13.70
CA PRO A 269 -11.27 -22.55 12.42
C PRO A 269 -12.68 -22.75 11.82
N SER A 270 -13.32 -23.89 12.11
CA SER A 270 -14.69 -24.17 11.63
C SER A 270 -15.79 -23.38 12.35
N ASP A 271 -15.45 -22.57 13.35
CA ASP A 271 -16.41 -21.67 14.01
C ASP A 271 -16.69 -20.40 13.18
N THR A 272 -15.89 -20.13 12.14
CA THR A 272 -16.07 -18.99 11.22
C THR A 272 -16.59 -19.43 9.85
N PRO A 273 -17.43 -18.62 9.16
CA PRO A 273 -17.89 -18.90 7.79
C PRO A 273 -16.71 -19.13 6.84
N ALA A 274 -16.88 -19.94 5.79
CA ALA A 274 -15.76 -20.33 4.90
C ALA A 274 -15.10 -19.13 4.22
N GLU A 275 -15.90 -18.14 3.84
CA GLU A 275 -15.52 -16.87 3.22
C GLU A 275 -14.97 -15.81 4.19
N ASP A 276 -14.93 -16.09 5.50
CA ASP A 276 -14.48 -15.13 6.51
C ASP A 276 -12.95 -14.93 6.47
N ILE A 277 -12.51 -13.67 6.59
CA ILE A 277 -11.09 -13.28 6.64
C ILE A 277 -10.31 -14.05 7.72
N CYS A 278 -10.96 -14.43 8.82
CA CYS A 278 -10.36 -15.20 9.91
C CYS A 278 -9.73 -16.51 9.41
N ASN A 279 -10.33 -17.18 8.43
CA ASN A 279 -9.81 -18.44 7.89
C ASN A 279 -8.45 -18.29 7.19
N TYR A 280 -8.07 -17.08 6.82
CA TYR A 280 -6.83 -16.77 6.11
C TYR A 280 -5.74 -16.22 7.05
N LEU A 281 -6.07 -15.93 8.32
CA LEU A 281 -5.15 -15.32 9.26
C LEU A 281 -4.42 -16.40 10.09
N PRO A 282 -3.08 -16.34 10.23
CA PRO A 282 -2.30 -17.34 10.98
C PRO A 282 -2.77 -17.52 12.44
N ARG A 283 -3.24 -16.44 13.06
CA ARG A 283 -3.70 -16.41 14.45
C ARG A 283 -5.02 -17.15 14.71
N PHE A 284 -5.75 -17.49 13.65
CA PHE A 284 -7.00 -18.24 13.70
C PHE A 284 -6.83 -19.70 13.26
N GLN A 285 -5.59 -20.13 12.98
CA GLN A 285 -5.29 -21.53 12.72
C GLN A 285 -5.31 -22.33 14.02
N GLU A 286 -5.56 -23.64 13.91
CA GLU A 286 -5.85 -24.52 15.04
C GLU A 286 -4.79 -24.44 16.16
N ASP A 287 -3.50 -24.55 15.81
CA ASP A 287 -2.40 -24.45 16.77
C ASP A 287 -2.35 -23.10 17.51
N ALA A 288 -2.60 -22.01 16.79
CA ALA A 288 -2.57 -20.66 17.36
C ALA A 288 -3.78 -20.42 18.28
N LEU A 289 -4.98 -20.89 17.89
CA LEU A 289 -6.17 -20.83 18.74
C LEU A 289 -5.99 -21.64 20.03
N ALA A 290 -5.41 -22.84 19.91
CA ALA A 290 -5.10 -23.68 21.07
C ALA A 290 -4.09 -23.01 22.01
N ALA A 291 -2.99 -22.47 21.48
CA ALA A 291 -1.98 -21.75 22.25
C ALA A 291 -2.54 -20.50 22.96
N ASN A 292 -3.44 -19.78 22.29
CA ASN A 292 -4.04 -18.56 22.83
C ASN A 292 -5.23 -18.82 23.76
N ARG A 293 -5.75 -20.06 23.83
CA ARG A 293 -6.96 -20.38 24.59
C ARG A 293 -6.82 -20.05 26.07
N GLY A 294 -5.71 -20.44 26.69
CA GLY A 294 -5.45 -20.16 28.11
C GLY A 294 -5.43 -18.66 28.45
N PHE A 295 -5.05 -17.81 27.49
CA PHE A 295 -5.13 -16.37 27.65
C PHE A 295 -6.59 -15.87 27.57
N VAL A 296 -7.34 -16.34 26.57
CA VAL A 296 -8.77 -16.01 26.42
C VAL A 296 -9.57 -16.41 27.67
N ASP A 297 -9.33 -17.61 28.21
CA ASP A 297 -9.99 -18.08 29.44
C ASP A 297 -9.66 -17.20 30.65
N LYS A 298 -8.42 -16.69 30.76
CA LYS A 298 -8.05 -15.72 31.81
C LYS A 298 -8.84 -14.42 31.68
N VAL A 299 -9.01 -13.92 30.46
CA VAL A 299 -9.80 -12.70 30.19
C VAL A 299 -11.26 -12.91 30.58
N ILE A 300 -11.86 -14.03 30.16
CA ILE A 300 -13.24 -14.39 30.50
C ILE A 300 -13.41 -14.49 32.03
N SER A 301 -12.51 -15.19 32.72
CA SER A 301 -12.56 -15.33 34.18
C SER A 301 -12.40 -13.98 34.90
N PHE A 302 -11.58 -13.06 34.37
CA PHE A 302 -11.45 -11.71 34.92
C PHE A 302 -12.75 -10.92 34.84
N VAL A 303 -13.44 -10.98 33.70
CA VAL A 303 -14.75 -10.34 33.52
C VAL A 303 -15.80 -10.95 34.45
N GLN A 304 -15.81 -12.29 34.57
CA GLN A 304 -16.75 -12.99 35.45
C GLN A 304 -16.56 -12.65 36.93
N ARG A 305 -15.34 -12.35 37.38
CA ARG A 305 -15.04 -11.91 38.76
C ARG A 305 -15.48 -10.47 39.07
N LYS A 306 -15.76 -9.66 38.05
CA LYS A 306 -16.22 -8.27 38.20
C LYS A 306 -17.75 -8.12 38.16
N LYS A 307 -18.47 -9.20 37.90
CA LYS A 307 -19.93 -9.28 38.07
C LYS A 307 -20.25 -9.66 39.50
#